data_AF-A0A2N5ZRG4-F1
#
_entry.id   AF-A0A2N5ZRG4-F1
#
_cell.length_a   1.000
_cell.length_b   1.000
_cell.length_c   1.000
_cell.angle_alpha   90.00
_cell.angle_beta   90.00
_cell.angle_gamma   90.00
#
_symmetry.space_group_name_H-M   'P 1'
#
loop_
_entity.id
_entity.type
_entity.pdbx_description
1 polymer ?
#
loop_
_entity_poly.entity_id
_entity_poly.type
_entity_poly.pdbx_seq_one_letter_code
_entity_poly.pdbx_strand_id
1 'polypeptide(L)'
;MKKLKLFYLFIIVILVLPLFTNAENYKLSVGDDNVYYGCEGKLITPQTDDSSENDELTFDIESVEILNDSTFLDKNGVYYVSRFNYYCYFYKISGADPETYEILSEDNRYSMDKNKMYFNYKPLKDEGEQIKNIDLFNRLKGRIILKVEDNGEAYYIHPVKQEMYFLSRPVVAFNVMREQGVGITNNDLERIGIAGSVKNYGNDINFSNMHKGKIFLQVEENGEAWYVNPEDGKRYFLGRPTDAFNVMRNLGLGISNNDFNSMIE
;
A
#
# COMPACT_ATOMS: atom_id res chain seq x y z
N MET A 1 10.60 -89.08 21.60
CA MET A 1 10.33 -88.12 20.51
C MET A 1 9.26 -87.12 20.96
N LYS A 2 9.65 -85.95 21.49
CA LYS A 2 8.73 -84.85 21.80
C LYS A 2 8.79 -83.85 20.64
N LYS A 3 7.67 -83.56 19.98
CA LYS A 3 7.56 -82.51 18.95
C LYS A 3 7.32 -81.17 19.63
N LEU A 4 8.27 -80.25 19.45
CA LEU A 4 8.15 -78.84 19.85
C LEU A 4 7.39 -78.09 18.75
N LYS A 5 6.22 -77.52 19.07
CA LYS A 5 5.50 -76.61 18.16
C LYS A 5 5.97 -75.19 18.42
N LEU A 6 6.59 -74.57 17.42
CA LEU A 6 6.99 -73.16 17.41
C LEU A 6 5.79 -72.32 16.94
N PHE A 7 5.27 -71.43 17.79
CA PHE A 7 4.24 -70.46 17.42
C PHE A 7 4.93 -69.16 17.00
N TYR A 8 4.80 -68.76 15.74
CA TYR A 8 5.23 -67.45 15.27
C TYR A 8 4.14 -66.42 15.59
N LEU A 9 4.49 -65.43 16.42
CA LEU A 9 3.66 -64.26 16.70
C LEU A 9 3.96 -63.20 15.63
N PHE A 10 3.03 -62.96 14.71
CA PHE A 10 3.11 -61.85 13.76
C PHE A 10 2.76 -60.56 14.51
N ILE A 11 3.76 -59.73 14.81
CA ILE A 11 3.56 -58.35 15.24
C ILE A 11 3.31 -57.52 13.98
N ILE A 12 2.06 -57.14 13.75
CA ILE A 12 1.69 -56.18 12.71
C ILE A 12 2.04 -54.79 13.27
N VAL A 13 3.15 -54.22 12.80
CA VAL A 13 3.47 -52.79 13.01
C VAL A 13 2.60 -52.01 12.03
N ILE A 14 1.50 -51.44 12.52
CA ILE A 14 0.70 -50.48 11.76
C ILE A 14 1.52 -49.19 11.70
N LEU A 15 2.20 -48.97 10.58
CA LEU A 15 2.82 -47.69 10.26
C LEU A 15 1.69 -46.70 9.98
N VAL A 16 1.33 -45.86 10.96
CA VAL A 16 0.41 -44.75 10.75
C VAL A 16 1.18 -43.71 9.92
N LEU A 17 1.04 -43.79 8.61
CA LEU A 17 1.44 -42.70 7.72
C LEU A 17 0.56 -41.50 8.08
N PRO A 18 1.14 -40.31 8.33
CA PRO A 18 0.33 -39.12 8.54
C PRO A 18 -0.55 -38.94 7.31
N LEU A 19 -1.86 -38.89 7.53
CA LEU A 19 -2.81 -38.46 6.53
C LEU A 19 -2.36 -37.07 6.08
N PHE A 20 -1.81 -36.97 4.87
CA PHE A 20 -1.65 -35.68 4.22
C PHE A 20 -3.06 -35.14 4.03
N THR A 21 -3.48 -34.27 4.95
CA THR A 21 -4.57 -33.33 4.66
C THR A 21 -4.14 -32.59 3.40
N ASN A 22 -4.90 -32.73 2.31
CA ASN A 22 -4.66 -31.91 1.13
C ASN A 22 -4.81 -30.47 1.58
N ALA A 23 -3.69 -29.77 1.74
CA ALA A 23 -3.67 -28.36 2.06
C ALA A 23 -4.49 -27.64 0.99
N GLU A 24 -5.42 -26.76 1.39
CA GLU A 24 -5.95 -25.79 0.44
C GLU A 24 -4.79 -24.92 -0.01
N ASN A 25 -4.45 -25.03 -1.28
CA ASN A 25 -3.32 -24.31 -1.84
C ASN A 25 -3.56 -22.80 -1.76
N TYR A 26 -2.51 -22.10 -1.33
CA TYR A 26 -2.37 -20.65 -1.26
C TYR A 26 -3.31 -20.00 -0.26
N LYS A 27 -3.52 -20.69 0.85
CA LYS A 27 -4.40 -20.25 1.91
C LYS A 27 -3.74 -20.38 3.27
N LEU A 28 -3.95 -19.38 4.10
CA LEU A 28 -3.58 -19.39 5.51
C LEU A 28 -4.57 -20.23 6.33
N SER A 29 -4.05 -20.90 7.35
CA SER A 29 -4.83 -21.62 8.36
C SER A 29 -4.13 -21.56 9.71
N VAL A 30 -4.90 -21.45 10.79
CA VAL A 30 -4.38 -21.43 12.16
C VAL A 30 -4.50 -22.83 12.75
N GLY A 31 -3.39 -23.38 13.25
CA GLY A 31 -3.39 -24.61 14.05
C GLY A 31 -3.12 -24.32 15.52
N ASP A 32 -2.98 -25.36 16.33
CA ASP A 32 -2.80 -25.22 17.78
C ASP A 32 -1.45 -24.59 18.18
N ASP A 33 -0.43 -24.74 17.34
CA ASP A 33 0.96 -24.37 17.62
C ASP A 33 1.56 -23.36 16.64
N ASN A 34 0.95 -23.19 15.46
CA ASN A 34 1.50 -22.35 14.41
C ASN A 34 0.43 -21.83 13.44
N VAL A 35 0.86 -20.88 12.61
CA VAL A 35 0.15 -20.49 11.39
C VAL A 35 0.75 -21.26 10.23
N TYR A 36 -0.12 -21.92 9.48
CA TYR A 36 0.23 -22.76 8.35
C TYR A 36 -0.20 -22.08 7.05
N TYR A 37 0.55 -22.32 5.99
CA TYR A 37 0.21 -21.88 4.65
C TYR A 37 0.27 -23.06 3.68
N GLY A 38 -0.76 -23.21 2.83
CA GLY A 38 -0.73 -24.17 1.73
C GLY A 38 0.18 -23.69 0.61
N CYS A 39 1.32 -24.36 0.38
CA CYS A 39 2.25 -24.06 -0.72
C CYS A 39 2.51 -25.33 -1.54
N GLU A 40 2.13 -25.32 -2.81
CA GLU A 40 2.41 -26.41 -3.77
C GLU A 40 2.01 -27.81 -3.25
N GLY A 41 0.84 -27.91 -2.63
CA GLY A 41 0.27 -29.14 -2.09
C GLY A 41 0.80 -29.55 -0.72
N LYS A 42 1.60 -28.70 -0.07
CA LYS A 42 2.15 -28.92 1.28
C LYS A 42 1.69 -27.83 2.23
N LEU A 43 1.54 -28.16 3.52
CA LEU A 43 1.46 -27.16 4.58
C LEU A 43 2.87 -26.77 5.00
N ILE A 44 3.14 -25.47 5.05
CA ILE A 44 4.41 -24.90 5.51
C ILE A 44 4.19 -23.97 6.71
N THR A 45 5.21 -23.86 7.56
CA THR A 45 5.37 -22.88 8.63
C THR A 45 6.63 -22.04 8.39
N PRO A 46 6.85 -20.94 9.12
CA PRO A 46 8.08 -20.14 8.98
C PRO A 46 9.37 -20.93 9.19
N GLN A 47 9.35 -21.96 10.05
CA GLN A 47 10.54 -22.78 10.34
C GLN A 47 10.84 -23.83 9.27
N THR A 48 9.84 -24.20 8.45
CA THR A 48 10.00 -25.26 7.44
C THR A 48 10.45 -24.74 6.07
N ASP A 49 10.52 -23.42 5.91
CA ASP A 49 10.99 -22.78 4.68
C ASP A 49 12.51 -22.55 4.77
N ASP A 50 13.26 -23.35 4.00
CA ASP A 50 14.72 -23.55 4.05
C ASP A 50 15.54 -22.33 3.55
N SER A 51 14.93 -21.15 3.49
CA SER A 51 15.34 -20.07 2.58
C SER A 51 15.48 -18.69 3.22
N SER A 52 15.34 -18.57 4.55
CA SER A 52 15.16 -17.25 5.15
C SER A 52 16.44 -16.61 5.73
N GLU A 53 16.69 -15.38 5.31
CA GLU A 53 17.38 -14.33 6.09
C GLU A 53 16.50 -13.82 7.25
N ASN A 54 15.42 -14.52 7.61
CA ASN A 54 14.42 -13.97 8.52
C ASN A 54 14.76 -14.36 9.96
N ASP A 55 14.76 -13.36 10.84
CA ASP A 55 14.68 -13.55 12.28
C ASP A 55 13.62 -14.61 12.62
N GLU A 56 13.89 -15.44 13.63
CA GLU A 56 13.02 -16.53 14.07
C GLU A 56 11.58 -16.02 14.31
N LEU A 57 10.69 -16.26 13.34
CA LEU A 57 9.29 -15.81 13.41
C LEU A 57 8.52 -16.70 14.37
N THR A 58 8.02 -16.10 15.45
CA THR A 58 7.13 -16.72 16.43
C THR A 58 5.81 -15.98 16.47
N PHE A 59 4.71 -16.71 16.52
CA PHE A 59 3.36 -16.13 16.50
C PHE A 59 2.63 -16.33 17.82
N ASP A 60 1.83 -15.35 18.21
CA ASP A 60 0.90 -15.47 19.32
C ASP A 60 -0.43 -16.04 18.84
N ILE A 61 -0.52 -17.37 18.83
CA ILE A 61 -1.64 -18.12 18.23
C ILE A 61 -3.02 -17.68 18.75
N GLU A 62 -3.11 -17.33 20.04
CA GLU A 62 -4.37 -16.88 20.66
C GLU A 62 -4.91 -15.57 20.08
N SER A 63 -4.05 -14.71 19.52
CA SER A 63 -4.44 -13.42 18.93
C SER A 63 -4.37 -13.39 17.41
N VAL A 64 -4.16 -14.54 16.75
CA VAL A 64 -4.06 -14.58 15.28
C VAL A 64 -5.39 -14.25 14.62
N GLU A 65 -5.35 -13.30 13.68
CA GLU A 65 -6.45 -12.99 12.77
C GLU A 65 -5.97 -13.11 11.32
N ILE A 66 -6.66 -13.94 10.53
CA ILE A 66 -6.41 -14.05 9.09
C ILE A 66 -7.20 -12.95 8.37
N LEU A 67 -6.49 -12.03 7.73
CA LEU A 67 -7.08 -10.89 7.01
C LEU A 67 -7.46 -11.27 5.57
N ASN A 68 -6.64 -12.08 4.92
CA ASN A 68 -6.91 -12.65 3.60
C ASN A 68 -6.07 -13.92 3.38
N ASP A 69 -6.07 -14.46 2.16
CA ASP A 69 -5.38 -15.70 1.83
C ASP A 69 -3.86 -15.69 2.10
N SER A 70 -3.22 -14.52 2.19
CA SER A 70 -1.76 -14.37 2.33
C SER A 70 -1.32 -13.40 3.43
N THR A 71 -2.24 -12.74 4.13
CA THR A 71 -1.94 -11.79 5.21
C THR A 71 -2.68 -12.17 6.48
N PHE A 72 -1.97 -12.15 7.61
CA PHE A 72 -2.53 -12.29 8.94
C PHE A 72 -1.81 -11.36 9.91
N LEU A 73 -2.37 -11.20 11.10
CA LEU A 73 -1.74 -10.46 12.18
C LEU A 73 -1.88 -11.20 13.50
N ASP A 74 -1.06 -10.83 14.46
CA ASP A 74 -1.22 -11.12 15.87
C ASP A 74 -0.92 -9.85 16.68
N LYS A 75 -0.99 -9.93 18.01
CA LYS A 75 -0.66 -8.78 18.87
C LYS A 75 0.77 -8.25 18.72
N ASN A 76 1.69 -9.03 18.15
CA ASN A 76 3.11 -8.70 18.00
C ASN A 76 3.45 -8.12 16.62
N GLY A 77 2.54 -8.21 15.64
CA GLY A 77 2.74 -7.59 14.34
C GLY A 77 1.87 -8.15 13.22
N VAL A 78 2.17 -7.70 12.01
CA VAL A 78 1.48 -8.10 10.79
C VAL A 78 2.44 -8.92 9.93
N TYR A 79 1.92 -9.98 9.32
CA TYR A 79 2.69 -10.94 8.56
C TYR A 79 2.07 -11.17 7.18
N TYR A 80 2.94 -11.42 6.22
CA TYR A 80 2.56 -11.67 4.82
C TYR A 80 3.31 -12.87 4.27
N VAL A 81 2.61 -13.73 3.55
CA VAL A 81 3.21 -14.84 2.81
C VAL A 81 3.37 -14.45 1.36
N SER A 82 4.60 -14.21 0.93
CA SER A 82 4.89 -13.96 -0.48
C SER A 82 5.11 -15.27 -1.21
N ARG A 83 4.86 -15.25 -2.50
CA ARG A 83 5.12 -16.37 -3.38
C ARG A 83 6.03 -15.98 -4.52
N PHE A 84 7.09 -16.75 -4.70
CA PHE A 84 8.01 -16.57 -5.80
C PHE A 84 8.36 -17.94 -6.40
N ASN A 85 7.91 -18.17 -7.63
CA ASN A 85 7.95 -19.48 -8.29
C ASN A 85 7.25 -20.56 -7.42
N TYR A 86 7.98 -21.60 -7.03
CA TYR A 86 7.52 -22.73 -6.23
C TYR A 86 7.74 -22.56 -4.72
N TYR A 87 8.21 -21.38 -4.30
CA TYR A 87 8.57 -21.11 -2.91
C TYR A 87 7.62 -20.08 -2.31
N CYS A 88 7.30 -20.25 -1.04
CA CYS A 88 6.39 -19.39 -0.29
C CYS A 88 7.06 -18.97 1.01
N TYR A 89 7.20 -17.67 1.21
CA TYR A 89 8.04 -17.05 2.23
C TYR A 89 7.20 -16.23 3.19
N PHE A 90 7.37 -16.44 4.49
CA PHE A 90 6.78 -15.61 5.52
C PHE A 90 7.62 -14.36 5.76
N TYR A 91 6.96 -13.20 5.83
CA TYR A 91 7.58 -11.93 6.18
C TYR A 91 6.82 -11.30 7.33
N LYS A 92 7.54 -10.75 8.30
CA LYS A 92 6.98 -9.74 9.21
C LYS A 92 7.06 -8.38 8.53
N ILE A 93 5.93 -7.67 8.46
CA ILE A 93 5.87 -6.33 7.88
C ILE A 93 6.46 -5.35 8.89
N SER A 94 7.67 -4.87 8.60
CA SER A 94 8.43 -4.03 9.54
C SER A 94 7.72 -2.71 9.84
N GLY A 95 7.53 -2.45 11.13
CA GLY A 95 6.89 -1.23 11.64
C GLY A 95 5.41 -1.10 11.30
N ALA A 96 4.74 -2.18 10.90
CA ALA A 96 3.29 -2.21 10.77
C ALA A 96 2.61 -2.23 12.13
N ASP A 97 1.54 -1.45 12.26
CA ASP A 97 0.74 -1.40 13.47
C ASP A 97 -0.46 -2.37 13.36
N PRO A 98 -0.41 -3.54 14.02
CA PRO A 98 -1.46 -4.54 13.90
C PRO A 98 -2.82 -4.06 14.42
N GLU A 99 -2.88 -3.06 15.30
CA GLU A 99 -4.16 -2.57 15.85
C GLU A 99 -4.98 -1.82 14.80
N THR A 100 -4.31 -1.19 13.83
CA THR A 100 -4.96 -0.35 12.80
C THR A 100 -4.75 -0.84 11.39
N TYR A 101 -4.14 -2.02 11.23
CA TYR A 101 -3.81 -2.57 9.93
C TYR A 101 -5.06 -3.10 9.22
N GLU A 102 -5.31 -2.63 8.00
CA GLU A 102 -6.42 -3.07 7.18
C GLU A 102 -5.99 -3.37 5.74
N ILE A 103 -6.64 -4.37 5.13
CA ILE A 103 -6.52 -4.65 3.70
C ILE A 103 -7.51 -3.77 2.95
N LEU A 104 -7.05 -3.08 1.92
CA LEU A 104 -7.91 -2.24 1.10
C LEU A 104 -8.78 -3.11 0.18
N SER A 105 -10.09 -3.04 0.37
CA SER A 105 -11.07 -3.90 -0.30
C SER A 105 -11.06 -3.79 -1.83
N GLU A 106 -10.65 -2.64 -2.36
CA GLU A 106 -10.59 -2.33 -3.79
C GLU A 106 -9.44 -3.03 -4.52
N ASP A 107 -8.40 -3.42 -3.78
CA ASP A 107 -7.23 -4.16 -4.26
C ASP A 107 -6.52 -4.79 -3.06
N ASN A 108 -6.68 -6.10 -2.89
CA ASN A 108 -6.12 -6.85 -1.76
C ASN A 108 -4.57 -6.86 -1.70
N ARG A 109 -3.91 -6.28 -2.71
CA ARG A 109 -2.46 -6.04 -2.71
C ARG A 109 -2.08 -4.77 -1.98
N TYR A 110 -3.01 -3.88 -1.69
CA TYR A 110 -2.76 -2.70 -0.87
C TYR A 110 -3.36 -2.88 0.52
N SER A 111 -2.66 -2.33 1.48
CA SER A 111 -3.05 -2.31 2.87
C SER A 111 -2.51 -1.05 3.50
N MET A 112 -3.03 -0.69 4.66
CA MET A 112 -2.53 0.46 5.39
C MET A 112 -2.71 0.25 6.89
N ASP A 113 -1.93 1.00 7.65
CA ASP A 113 -2.19 1.25 9.05
C ASP A 113 -2.35 2.75 9.28
N LYS A 114 -2.48 3.19 10.53
CA LYS A 114 -2.61 4.61 10.87
C LYS A 114 -1.41 5.47 10.44
N ASN A 115 -0.26 4.87 10.14
CA ASN A 115 0.99 5.56 9.85
C ASN A 115 1.36 5.53 8.37
N LYS A 116 1.13 4.42 7.66
CA LYS A 116 1.60 4.25 6.27
C LYS A 116 0.77 3.29 5.45
N MET A 117 0.91 3.39 4.14
CA MET A 117 0.42 2.40 3.18
C MET A 117 1.48 1.37 2.80
N TYR A 118 1.02 0.21 2.37
CA TYR A 118 1.84 -0.91 1.91
C TYR A 118 1.33 -1.42 0.57
N PHE A 119 2.26 -1.91 -0.26
CA PHE A 119 1.98 -2.77 -1.40
C PHE A 119 2.55 -4.17 -1.12
N ASN A 120 1.66 -5.13 -0.95
CA ASN A 120 1.90 -6.44 -0.35
C ASN A 120 2.50 -6.28 1.05
N TYR A 121 3.77 -6.60 1.24
CA TYR A 121 4.49 -6.46 2.51
C TYR A 121 5.43 -5.25 2.53
N LYS A 122 5.55 -4.52 1.42
CA LYS A 122 6.51 -3.42 1.30
C LYS A 122 5.80 -2.11 1.63
N PRO A 123 6.29 -1.32 2.61
CA PRO A 123 5.79 0.02 2.81
C PRO A 123 5.99 0.82 1.52
N LEU A 124 4.98 1.59 1.13
CA LEU A 124 5.17 2.59 0.10
C LEU A 124 6.17 3.62 0.62
N LYS A 125 7.06 4.07 -0.28
CA LYS A 125 8.10 5.02 0.10
C LYS A 125 7.46 6.40 0.32
N ASP A 126 7.87 7.07 1.39
CA ASP A 126 7.56 8.48 1.63
C ASP A 126 8.22 9.40 0.59
N GLU A 127 9.29 8.92 -0.04
CA GLU A 127 10.06 9.59 -1.10
C GLU A 127 9.46 9.31 -2.48
N GLY A 128 9.33 10.37 -3.27
CA GLY A 128 8.94 10.25 -4.67
C GLY A 128 10.11 9.81 -5.55
N GLU A 129 9.80 9.51 -6.81
CA GLU A 129 10.81 9.28 -7.83
C GLU A 129 11.48 10.61 -8.20
N GLN A 130 12.81 10.66 -8.14
CA GLN A 130 13.58 11.87 -8.42
C GLN A 130 13.47 12.24 -9.91
N ILE A 131 13.13 13.50 -10.17
CA ILE A 131 13.12 14.05 -11.53
C ILE A 131 14.51 14.63 -11.80
N LYS A 132 15.18 14.22 -12.87
CA LYS A 132 16.51 14.71 -13.25
C LYS A 132 16.45 15.91 -14.19
N ASN A 133 15.44 15.98 -15.04
CA ASN A 133 15.27 17.10 -15.98
C ASN A 133 14.67 18.33 -15.29
N ILE A 134 15.55 19.28 -14.95
CA ILE A 134 15.19 20.49 -14.22
C ILE A 134 14.23 21.41 -14.98
N ASP A 135 14.31 21.44 -16.31
CA ASP A 135 13.47 22.31 -17.13
C ASP A 135 12.03 21.78 -17.18
N LEU A 136 11.88 20.47 -17.36
CA LEU A 136 10.57 19.82 -17.25
C LEU A 136 10.01 19.93 -15.83
N PHE A 137 10.84 19.71 -14.80
CA PHE A 137 10.41 19.92 -13.42
C PHE A 137 9.88 21.34 -13.22
N ASN A 138 10.60 22.38 -13.64
CA ASN A 138 10.16 23.77 -13.46
C ASN A 138 8.85 24.08 -14.18
N ARG A 139 8.57 23.42 -15.31
CA ARG A 139 7.30 23.55 -16.05
C ARG A 139 6.14 22.79 -15.39
N LEU A 140 6.45 21.67 -14.74
CA LEU A 140 5.46 20.70 -14.27
C LEU A 140 5.26 20.70 -12.76
N LYS A 141 6.13 21.35 -11.98
CA LYS A 141 6.06 21.36 -10.52
C LYS A 141 4.70 21.81 -10.03
N GLY A 142 4.17 21.04 -9.09
CA GLY A 142 2.84 21.27 -8.54
C GLY A 142 1.69 20.75 -9.40
N ARG A 143 1.94 20.19 -10.59
CA ARG A 143 0.87 19.64 -11.43
C ARG A 143 0.65 18.17 -11.14
N ILE A 144 -0.57 17.73 -11.44
CA ILE A 144 -0.85 16.33 -11.72
C ILE A 144 -0.64 16.11 -13.21
N ILE A 145 0.17 15.14 -13.59
CA ILE A 145 0.42 14.75 -14.99
C ILE A 145 -0.17 13.38 -15.29
N LEU A 146 -0.54 13.14 -16.55
CA LEU A 146 -1.13 11.90 -17.03
C LEU A 146 -0.31 11.36 -18.21
N LYS A 147 0.13 10.11 -18.14
CA LYS A 147 0.76 9.41 -19.27
C LYS A 147 -0.30 9.03 -20.31
N VAL A 148 -0.64 9.98 -21.17
CA VAL A 148 -1.76 9.84 -22.12
C VAL A 148 -1.44 8.93 -23.32
N GLU A 149 -0.17 8.61 -23.54
CA GLU A 149 0.29 7.67 -24.56
C GLU A 149 0.38 6.21 -24.06
N ASP A 150 0.11 5.97 -22.76
CA ASP A 150 0.10 4.65 -22.11
C ASP A 150 -1.29 4.34 -21.49
N ASN A 151 -1.38 3.84 -20.25
CA ASN A 151 -2.65 3.49 -19.60
C ASN A 151 -3.29 4.66 -18.84
N GLY A 152 -2.79 5.89 -19.01
CA GLY A 152 -3.27 7.05 -18.29
C GLY A 152 -2.78 7.11 -16.83
N GLU A 153 -1.61 6.51 -16.55
CA GLU A 153 -0.97 6.59 -15.24
C GLU A 153 -0.81 8.05 -14.80
N ALA A 154 -1.23 8.34 -13.57
CA ALA A 154 -1.21 9.68 -13.00
C ALA A 154 -0.04 9.86 -12.04
N TYR A 155 0.59 11.03 -12.06
CA TYR A 155 1.67 11.39 -11.14
C TYR A 155 1.46 12.81 -10.60
N TYR A 156 1.69 13.01 -9.31
CA TYR A 156 1.79 14.35 -8.71
C TYR A 156 3.26 14.79 -8.72
N ILE A 157 3.54 15.92 -9.38
CA ILE A 157 4.86 16.53 -9.34
C ILE A 157 4.90 17.47 -8.15
N HIS A 158 5.75 17.17 -7.17
CA HIS A 158 5.80 17.96 -5.95
C HIS A 158 6.29 19.39 -6.25
N PRO A 159 5.68 20.45 -5.67
CA PRO A 159 6.00 21.85 -6.01
C PRO A 159 7.37 22.32 -5.49
N VAL A 160 7.91 21.63 -4.47
CA VAL A 160 9.18 21.96 -3.81
C VAL A 160 10.24 20.87 -3.99
N LYS A 161 9.98 19.64 -3.53
CA LYS A 161 10.81 18.45 -3.80
C LYS A 161 10.85 18.19 -5.32
N GLN A 162 12.03 17.95 -5.87
CA GLN A 162 12.24 17.61 -7.28
C GLN A 162 11.84 16.15 -7.56
N GLU A 163 10.61 15.81 -7.17
CA GLU A 163 10.10 14.45 -7.06
C GLU A 163 8.72 14.32 -7.69
N MET A 164 8.42 13.14 -8.23
CA MET A 164 7.09 12.75 -8.65
C MET A 164 6.57 11.56 -7.86
N TYR A 165 5.28 11.58 -7.58
CA TYR A 165 4.59 10.54 -6.81
C TYR A 165 3.54 9.86 -7.66
N PHE A 166 3.60 8.54 -7.75
CA PHE A 166 2.66 7.75 -8.54
C PHE A 166 1.29 7.69 -7.86
N LEU A 167 0.24 8.01 -8.60
CA LEU A 167 -1.15 8.08 -8.13
C LEU A 167 -1.97 6.92 -8.72
N SER A 168 -1.52 5.70 -8.43
CA SER A 168 -1.92 4.47 -9.15
C SER A 168 -3.44 4.18 -9.14
N ARG A 169 -4.12 4.52 -8.04
CA ARG A 169 -5.54 4.24 -7.78
C ARG A 169 -6.14 5.33 -6.88
N PRO A 170 -7.48 5.48 -6.82
CA PRO A 170 -8.11 6.51 -5.99
C PRO A 170 -7.67 6.50 -4.52
N VAL A 171 -7.60 5.34 -3.87
CA VAL A 171 -7.21 5.22 -2.46
C VAL A 171 -5.72 5.52 -2.24
N VAL A 172 -4.87 5.02 -3.15
CA VAL A 172 -3.43 5.30 -3.12
C VAL A 172 -3.17 6.78 -3.36
N ALA A 173 -3.82 7.37 -4.36
CA ALA A 173 -3.71 8.80 -4.67
C ALA A 173 -4.17 9.66 -3.49
N PHE A 174 -5.28 9.30 -2.85
CA PHE A 174 -5.78 9.99 -1.67
C PHE A 174 -4.73 10.01 -0.55
N ASN A 175 -4.12 8.87 -0.24
CA ASN A 175 -3.10 8.77 0.80
C ASN A 175 -1.81 9.49 0.42
N VAL A 176 -1.31 9.35 -0.81
CA VAL A 176 -0.16 10.13 -1.31
C VAL A 176 -0.43 11.63 -1.18
N MET A 177 -1.62 12.08 -1.56
CA MET A 177 -1.98 13.49 -1.45
C MET A 177 -2.01 13.98 0.00
N ARG A 178 -2.43 13.14 0.95
CA ARG A 178 -2.38 13.47 2.37
C ARG A 178 -0.95 13.49 2.91
N GLU A 179 -0.15 12.48 2.61
CA GLU A 179 1.25 12.37 3.04
C GLU A 179 2.10 13.54 2.54
N GLN A 180 1.86 13.99 1.30
CA GLN A 180 2.55 15.16 0.73
C GLN A 180 1.89 16.50 1.08
N GLY A 181 0.82 16.46 1.88
CA GLY A 181 0.06 17.62 2.30
C GLY A 181 0.77 18.43 3.39
N VAL A 182 0.67 19.76 3.29
CA VAL A 182 1.19 20.67 4.31
C VAL A 182 0.03 21.18 5.16
N GLY A 183 0.20 21.26 6.48
CA GLY A 183 -0.84 21.82 7.35
C GLY A 183 -1.17 23.29 7.02
N ILE A 184 -2.45 23.64 7.05
CA ILE A 184 -2.94 25.02 6.87
C ILE A 184 -4.07 25.31 7.87
N THR A 185 -4.13 26.55 8.36
CA THR A 185 -5.22 27.05 9.21
C THR A 185 -6.46 27.35 8.36
N ASN A 186 -7.63 27.40 8.99
CA ASN A 186 -8.88 27.79 8.33
C ASN A 186 -8.77 29.21 7.75
N ASN A 187 -8.21 30.15 8.52
CA ASN A 187 -8.04 31.53 8.11
C ASN A 187 -7.17 31.66 6.86
N ASP A 188 -6.06 30.92 6.76
CA ASP A 188 -5.20 30.97 5.58
C ASP A 188 -5.79 30.20 4.39
N LEU A 189 -6.43 29.06 4.65
CA LEU A 189 -7.09 28.29 3.61
C LEU A 189 -8.16 29.15 2.91
N GLU A 190 -9.02 29.83 3.67
CA GLU A 190 -10.07 30.75 3.20
C GLU A 190 -9.58 31.88 2.28
N ARG A 191 -8.29 32.21 2.30
CA ARG A 191 -7.69 33.18 1.37
C ARG A 191 -7.55 32.64 -0.06
N ILE A 192 -7.62 31.33 -0.23
CA ILE A 192 -7.55 30.64 -1.52
C ILE A 192 -8.95 30.27 -2.00
N GLY A 193 -9.34 30.77 -3.17
CA GLY A 193 -10.69 30.57 -3.69
C GLY A 193 -11.01 29.11 -4.01
N ILE A 194 -12.24 28.70 -3.74
CA ILE A 194 -12.73 27.34 -3.96
C ILE A 194 -13.18 27.18 -5.41
N ALA A 195 -12.71 26.12 -6.08
CA ALA A 195 -13.14 25.79 -7.43
C ALA A 195 -14.66 25.50 -7.48
N GLY A 196 -15.35 26.03 -8.50
CA GLY A 196 -16.80 25.89 -8.67
C GLY A 196 -17.67 26.79 -7.79
N SER A 197 -17.10 27.61 -6.89
CA SER A 197 -17.86 28.61 -6.14
C SER A 197 -18.25 29.80 -7.03
N VAL A 198 -19.54 30.17 -7.03
CA VAL A 198 -20.05 31.40 -7.68
C VAL A 198 -19.73 32.65 -6.85
N LYS A 199 -19.47 32.46 -5.55
CA LYS A 199 -19.05 33.53 -4.65
C LYS A 199 -17.53 33.67 -4.68
N ASN A 200 -17.09 34.91 -4.75
CA ASN A 200 -15.71 35.39 -4.70
C ASN A 200 -15.06 35.22 -3.30
N TYR A 201 -15.18 34.04 -2.70
CA TYR A 201 -14.43 33.69 -1.49
C TYR A 201 -12.95 33.48 -1.85
N GLY A 202 -12.03 33.96 -1.00
CA GLY A 202 -10.59 33.69 -1.17
C GLY A 202 -9.96 34.29 -2.43
N ASN A 203 -10.00 35.62 -2.55
CA ASN A 203 -9.42 36.34 -3.70
C ASN A 203 -8.05 36.95 -3.40
N ASP A 204 -7.32 36.42 -2.41
CA ASP A 204 -5.92 36.80 -2.23
C ASP A 204 -5.07 36.13 -3.32
N ILE A 205 -5.04 36.74 -4.50
CA ILE A 205 -4.36 36.23 -5.70
C ILE A 205 -2.87 36.02 -5.43
N ASN A 206 -2.24 36.88 -4.62
CA ASN A 206 -0.84 36.75 -4.27
C ASN A 206 -0.60 35.53 -3.40
N PHE A 207 -1.44 35.33 -2.38
CA PHE A 207 -1.37 34.14 -1.54
C PHE A 207 -1.61 32.87 -2.36
N SER A 208 -2.68 32.80 -3.16
CA SER A 208 -2.95 31.67 -4.04
C SER A 208 -1.78 31.35 -4.97
N ASN A 209 -1.16 32.36 -5.59
CA ASN A 209 -0.02 32.17 -6.48
C ASN A 209 1.21 31.60 -5.76
N MET A 210 1.46 31.99 -4.51
CA MET A 210 2.56 31.43 -3.69
C MET A 210 2.34 29.97 -3.29
N HIS A 211 1.10 29.50 -3.36
CA HIS A 211 0.71 28.16 -2.91
C HIS A 211 0.24 27.24 -4.05
N LYS A 212 0.40 27.67 -5.30
CA LYS A 212 0.10 26.85 -6.47
C LYS A 212 0.81 25.50 -6.42
N GLY A 213 0.05 24.47 -6.73
CA GLY A 213 0.47 23.09 -6.77
C GLY A 213 0.66 22.43 -5.42
N LYS A 214 0.46 23.15 -4.31
CA LYS A 214 0.51 22.53 -2.98
C LYS A 214 -0.77 21.76 -2.71
N ILE A 215 -0.61 20.70 -1.93
CA ILE A 215 -1.71 20.04 -1.25
C ILE A 215 -1.68 20.51 0.20
N PHE A 216 -2.83 20.91 0.70
CA PHE A 216 -3.00 21.38 2.06
C PHE A 216 -3.87 20.43 2.86
N LEU A 217 -3.52 20.25 4.13
CA LEU A 217 -4.34 19.58 5.14
C LEU A 217 -4.89 20.62 6.09
N GLN A 218 -6.20 20.67 6.23
CA GLN A 218 -6.88 21.58 7.12
C GLN A 218 -6.75 21.07 8.57
N VAL A 219 -5.86 21.66 9.36
CA VAL A 219 -5.46 21.11 10.68
C VAL A 219 -6.38 21.51 11.83
N GLU A 220 -7.31 22.43 11.59
CA GLU A 220 -8.22 22.97 12.61
C GLU A 220 -9.63 22.35 12.54
N GLU A 221 -9.88 21.41 11.62
CA GLU A 221 -11.16 20.73 11.41
C GLU A 221 -10.97 19.21 11.25
N ASN A 222 -11.64 18.56 10.28
CA ASN A 222 -11.61 17.10 10.11
C ASN A 222 -10.39 16.61 9.32
N GLY A 223 -9.35 17.44 9.15
CA GLY A 223 -8.19 17.07 8.36
C GLY A 223 -8.51 16.96 6.86
N GLU A 224 -9.42 17.78 6.34
CA GLU A 224 -9.75 17.79 4.91
C GLU A 224 -8.53 18.18 4.07
N ALA A 225 -8.37 17.53 2.91
CA ALA A 225 -7.30 17.82 1.97
C ALA A 225 -7.77 18.74 0.84
N TRP A 226 -6.88 19.61 0.37
CA TRP A 226 -7.16 20.60 -0.67
C TRP A 226 -5.97 20.75 -1.63
N TYR A 227 -6.18 20.61 -2.94
CA TYR A 227 -5.15 20.86 -3.95
C TYR A 227 -5.31 22.23 -4.58
N VAL A 228 -4.26 23.05 -4.56
CA VAL A 228 -4.25 24.36 -5.22
C VAL A 228 -3.80 24.17 -6.66
N ASN A 229 -4.72 24.21 -7.61
CA ASN A 229 -4.40 23.97 -9.00
C ASN A 229 -3.50 25.09 -9.59
N PRO A 230 -2.33 24.76 -10.18
CA PRO A 230 -1.44 25.77 -10.77
C PRO A 230 -2.07 26.62 -11.89
N GLU A 231 -3.04 26.07 -12.62
CA GLU A 231 -3.67 26.76 -13.76
C GLU A 231 -4.50 27.98 -13.31
N ASP A 232 -5.38 27.81 -12.34
CA ASP A 232 -6.33 28.84 -11.93
C ASP A 232 -6.08 29.41 -10.52
N GLY A 233 -5.16 28.80 -9.76
CA GLY A 233 -4.86 29.20 -8.38
C GLY A 233 -5.99 28.91 -7.40
N LYS A 234 -6.98 28.08 -7.78
CA LYS A 234 -8.09 27.70 -6.90
C LYS A 234 -7.79 26.41 -6.19
N ARG A 235 -8.37 26.26 -5.00
CA ARG A 235 -8.34 25.02 -4.24
C ARG A 235 -9.47 24.09 -4.66
N TYR A 236 -9.12 22.83 -4.83
CA TYR A 236 -10.01 21.73 -5.16
C TYR A 236 -10.04 20.78 -3.98
N PHE A 237 -11.25 20.34 -3.61
CA PHE A 237 -11.43 19.42 -2.51
C PHE A 237 -10.85 18.04 -2.84
N LEU A 238 -10.12 17.46 -1.89
CA LEU A 238 -9.49 16.14 -1.97
C LEU A 238 -9.85 15.26 -0.76
N GLY A 239 -10.94 15.57 -0.05
CA GLY A 239 -11.27 14.92 1.23
C GLY A 239 -11.74 13.47 1.12
N ARG A 240 -12.01 12.94 -0.09
CA ARG A 240 -12.37 11.54 -0.31
C ARG A 240 -11.63 10.95 -1.53
N PRO A 241 -11.47 9.63 -1.62
CA PRO A 241 -10.86 8.97 -2.78
C PRO A 241 -11.52 9.34 -4.12
N THR A 242 -12.85 9.47 -4.14
CA THR A 242 -13.58 9.86 -5.35
C THR A 242 -13.32 11.31 -5.76
N ASP A 243 -13.11 12.22 -4.80
CA ASP A 243 -12.76 13.61 -5.09
C ASP A 243 -11.34 13.70 -5.66
N ALA A 244 -10.38 12.97 -5.07
CA ALA A 244 -9.01 12.86 -5.60
C ALA A 244 -8.99 12.31 -7.03
N PHE A 245 -9.76 11.26 -7.30
CA PHE A 245 -9.91 10.73 -8.65
C PHE A 245 -10.45 11.77 -9.64
N ASN A 246 -11.48 12.52 -9.26
CA ASN A 246 -12.05 13.57 -10.11
C ASN A 246 -11.05 14.70 -10.37
N VAL A 247 -10.26 15.10 -9.37
CA VAL A 247 -9.20 16.10 -9.54
C VAL A 247 -8.14 15.61 -10.53
N MET A 248 -7.64 14.39 -10.38
CA MET A 248 -6.66 13.82 -11.31
C MET A 248 -7.20 13.75 -12.74
N ARG A 249 -8.44 13.27 -12.90
CA ARG A 249 -9.08 13.10 -14.21
C ARG A 249 -9.33 14.43 -14.92
N ASN A 250 -9.79 15.45 -14.19
CA ASN A 250 -10.24 16.70 -14.80
C ASN A 250 -9.14 17.76 -14.91
N LEU A 251 -8.13 17.71 -14.04
CA LEU A 251 -7.06 18.72 -13.98
C LEU A 251 -5.70 18.15 -14.42
N GLY A 252 -5.61 16.84 -14.65
CA GLY A 252 -4.38 16.19 -15.09
C GLY A 252 -3.91 16.70 -16.45
N LEU A 253 -2.63 17.08 -16.52
CA LEU A 253 -1.99 17.52 -17.75
C LEU A 253 -1.38 16.31 -18.48
N GLY A 254 -1.77 16.06 -19.73
CA GLY A 254 -1.17 15.01 -20.54
C GLY A 254 0.32 15.25 -20.80
N ILE A 255 1.14 14.21 -20.68
CA ILE A 255 2.56 14.21 -21.01
C ILE A 255 2.87 13.11 -22.05
N SER A 256 3.79 13.40 -22.98
CA SER A 256 4.29 12.39 -23.93
C SER A 256 5.23 11.40 -23.24
N ASN A 257 5.37 10.20 -23.78
CA ASN A 257 6.31 9.21 -23.28
C ASN A 257 7.76 9.70 -23.38
N ASN A 258 8.09 10.48 -24.43
CA ASN A 258 9.41 11.08 -24.60
C ASN A 258 9.72 12.08 -23.49
N ASP A 259 8.82 13.02 -23.22
CA ASP A 259 9.00 13.99 -22.14
C ASP A 259 9.05 13.27 -20.79
N PHE A 260 8.15 12.30 -20.56
CA PHE A 260 8.10 11.53 -19.32
C PHE A 260 9.42 10.79 -19.05
N ASN A 261 9.94 10.04 -20.04
CA ASN A 261 11.20 9.31 -19.90
C ASN A 261 12.36 10.26 -19.64
N SER A 262 12.40 11.40 -20.32
CA SER A 262 13.44 12.41 -20.10
C SER A 262 13.40 13.01 -18.70
N MET A 263 12.31 12.89 -17.94
CA MET A 263 12.27 13.31 -16.54
C MET A 263 13.11 12.41 -15.63
N ILE A 264 13.27 11.12 -15.95
CA ILE A 264 13.85 10.11 -15.04
C ILE A 264 15.19 9.52 -15.51
N GLU A 265 15.56 9.75 -16.77
CA GLU A 265 16.86 9.36 -17.36
C GLU A 265 18.00 10.27 -16.93
#